data_AF-A0A2U2XEZ7-F1
#
_entry.id   AF-A0A2U2XEZ7-F1
#
_cell.length_a   1.000
_cell.length_b   1.000
_cell.length_c   1.000
_cell.angle_alpha   90.00
_cell.angle_beta   90.00
_cell.angle_gamma   90.00
#
_symmetry.space_group_name_H-M   'P 1'
#
loop_
_entity.id
_entity.type
_entity.pdbx_description
1 polymer ?
#
loop_
_entity_poly.entity_id
_entity_poly.type
_entity_poly.pdbx_seq_one_letter_code
_entity_poly.pdbx_strand_id
1 'polypeptide(L)'
;MGQTQILDVFQNKEYSTSSYVLSAEIKKDYSPSKLEIVHDKNKDKNEVWSKVEEQFFEKAKATVNDEVAFFQLNNKALKQQSQIEKWNRLQGNDTRYSTNPKFESIDIRLISVLNNCGIYSINYNFEVNSGGRYGKNMIPIKQFYLADFNRNTIIEIKDSPCSRQQEELRKLTLSKFKTLYLLKTQKIDLDNLERIENAKQNEKIGLEIESKLYFSEALVYPYLSGVIVEFPERSNSSELFNQESFRVYLKDDEVQELLKVYPEFKPTFSKELKAPTKTQLEQLNNDHNFDLSKFSHAPKEIQMLDILDFEKEVYAMKITSYQLYDTNRRFMGTKKIFLNKLQQVNSIEHSDEYGKIRREEIYKYNNKNLLESIRTTDRDKSLKLYHYKDDVLDYSEHYELDVESDYQGTNVDLEIDQEHIIYNNNYQYTLKLNLVGEFNTRAYTQLRYLEKNQFCTNSYCILADENQNIIGVRQERYGLMDILTNDKNQPVESYLDNDRYQNFFAYDEEGRIVSMNKFSNNTNSGSVEFSYQLDKKKALIIKEVRGSYSNETVIEHVYEFEFWEE
;
A
#
# COMPACT_ATOMS: atom_id res chain seq x y z
N MET A 1 -3.34 -8.41 -21.87
CA MET A 1 -2.34 -7.32 -21.78
C MET A 1 -2.57 -6.60 -20.46
N GLY A 2 -1.64 -6.71 -19.50
CA GLY A 2 -1.68 -5.94 -18.27
C GLY A 2 -1.13 -4.53 -18.52
N GLN A 3 -1.89 -3.51 -18.17
CA GLN A 3 -1.44 -2.12 -18.22
C GLN A 3 -0.93 -1.74 -16.83
N THR A 4 0.25 -1.11 -16.76
CA THR A 4 0.81 -0.59 -15.50
C THR A 4 1.04 0.91 -15.65
N GLN A 5 0.65 1.68 -14.63
CA GLN A 5 0.91 3.12 -14.54
C GLN A 5 2.14 3.32 -13.65
N ILE A 6 3.10 4.13 -14.10
CA ILE A 6 4.33 4.44 -13.36
C ILE A 6 4.41 5.95 -13.18
N LEU A 7 4.60 6.40 -11.94
CA LEU A 7 4.61 7.82 -11.59
C LEU A 7 6.05 8.34 -11.44
N ASP A 8 6.33 9.49 -12.06
CA ASP A 8 7.51 10.31 -11.78
C ASP A 8 7.09 11.49 -10.92
N VAL A 9 7.31 11.33 -9.61
CA VAL A 9 6.90 12.29 -8.58
C VAL A 9 7.61 13.63 -8.69
N PHE A 10 8.80 13.68 -9.29
CA PHE A 10 9.53 14.95 -9.46
C PHE A 10 8.98 15.80 -10.60
N GLN A 11 8.31 15.16 -11.56
CA GLN A 11 7.72 15.82 -12.73
C GLN A 11 6.20 15.94 -12.67
N ASN A 12 5.58 15.37 -11.64
CA ASN A 12 4.14 15.19 -11.54
C ASN A 12 3.54 14.57 -12.81
N LYS A 13 4.20 13.52 -13.31
CA LYS A 13 3.86 12.89 -14.58
C LYS A 13 3.64 11.40 -14.41
N GLU A 14 2.59 10.91 -15.06
CA GLU A 14 2.30 9.49 -15.20
C GLU A 14 2.78 8.96 -16.55
N TYR A 15 3.33 7.75 -16.55
CA TYR A 15 3.73 7.01 -17.73
C TYR A 15 2.92 5.71 -17.83
N SER A 16 2.27 5.52 -18.97
CA SER A 16 1.56 4.29 -19.29
C SER A 16 2.49 3.27 -19.94
N THR A 17 2.61 2.06 -19.37
CA THR A 17 3.40 0.98 -19.97
C THR A 17 2.56 -0.24 -20.35
N SER A 18 3.07 -1.04 -21.27
CA SER A 18 2.48 -2.32 -21.66
C SER A 18 3.57 -3.34 -21.97
N SER A 19 3.35 -4.59 -21.57
CA SER A 19 4.26 -5.68 -21.87
C SER A 19 4.02 -6.23 -23.28
N TYR A 20 5.09 -6.32 -24.06
CA TYR A 20 5.10 -6.88 -25.41
C TYR A 20 5.96 -8.14 -25.45
N VAL A 21 5.47 -9.18 -26.12
CA VAL A 21 6.25 -10.39 -26.37
C VAL A 21 7.06 -10.19 -27.64
N LEU A 22 8.39 -10.17 -27.49
CA LEU A 22 9.36 -10.13 -28.57
C LEU A 22 10.03 -11.51 -28.67
N SER A 23 10.63 -11.80 -29.83
CA SER A 23 11.37 -13.04 -30.00
C SER A 23 12.74 -12.79 -30.64
N ALA A 24 13.75 -13.47 -30.13
CA ALA A 24 15.10 -13.49 -30.70
C ALA A 24 15.50 -14.91 -31.06
N GLU A 25 16.17 -15.10 -32.20
CA GLU A 25 16.80 -16.38 -32.53
C GLU A 25 18.16 -16.50 -31.85
N ILE A 26 18.34 -17.55 -31.05
CA ILE A 26 19.59 -17.86 -30.35
C ILE A 26 20.05 -19.25 -30.79
N LYS A 27 21.19 -19.33 -31.45
CA LYS A 27 21.76 -20.61 -31.95
C LYS A 27 22.79 -21.14 -30.97
N LYS A 28 22.36 -21.45 -29.75
CA LYS A 28 23.20 -21.98 -28.66
C LYS A 28 22.49 -23.15 -27.99
N ASP A 29 23.21 -24.22 -27.70
CA ASP A 29 22.60 -25.47 -27.16
C ASP A 29 22.00 -25.30 -25.76
N TYR A 30 22.46 -24.31 -25.01
CA TYR A 30 22.03 -24.00 -23.65
C TYR A 30 20.83 -23.03 -23.57
N SER A 31 20.29 -22.60 -24.72
CA SER A 31 19.17 -21.64 -24.80
C SER A 31 18.10 -22.16 -25.78
N PRO A 32 16.82 -21.80 -25.60
CA PRO A 32 15.81 -22.07 -26.62
C PRO A 32 16.19 -21.45 -27.97
N SER A 33 15.95 -22.18 -29.06
CA SER A 33 16.27 -21.70 -30.42
C SER A 33 15.54 -20.40 -30.77
N LYS A 34 14.30 -20.26 -30.30
CA LYS A 34 13.52 -19.04 -30.31
C LYS A 34 13.29 -18.60 -28.86
N LEU A 35 14.06 -17.60 -28.43
CA LEU A 35 13.97 -17.02 -27.10
C LEU A 35 12.82 -16.02 -27.03
N GLU A 36 11.93 -16.20 -26.07
CA GLU A 36 10.88 -15.25 -25.74
C GLU A 36 11.41 -14.16 -24.80
N ILE A 37 11.18 -12.90 -25.17
CA ILE A 37 11.55 -11.72 -24.38
C ILE A 37 10.29 -10.88 -24.15
N VAL A 38 9.77 -10.87 -22.93
CA VAL A 38 8.65 -10.04 -22.52
C VAL A 38 9.18 -8.68 -22.08
N HIS A 39 8.89 -7.62 -22.81
CA HIS A 39 9.44 -6.29 -22.55
C HIS A 39 8.33 -5.26 -22.31
N ASP A 40 8.38 -4.61 -21.14
CA ASP A 40 7.59 -3.42 -20.85
C ASP A 40 8.06 -2.23 -21.66
N LYS A 41 7.15 -1.67 -22.48
CA LYS A 41 7.42 -0.48 -23.28
C LYS A 41 6.47 0.65 -22.94
N ASN A 42 6.93 1.89 -23.08
CA ASN A 42 6.11 3.08 -22.94
C ASN A 42 5.11 3.19 -24.11
N LYS A 43 3.84 3.42 -23.80
CA LYS A 43 2.77 3.54 -24.80
C LYS A 43 2.86 4.79 -25.66
N ASP A 44 3.41 5.88 -25.12
CA ASP A 44 3.46 7.17 -25.83
C ASP A 44 4.41 7.15 -27.03
N LYS A 45 5.19 6.07 -27.22
CA LYS A 45 6.09 5.84 -28.37
C LYS A 45 6.98 7.04 -28.72
N ASN A 46 7.63 7.60 -27.70
CA ASN A 46 8.67 8.61 -27.91
C ASN A 46 9.95 7.95 -28.44
N GLU A 47 10.58 8.55 -29.46
CA GLU A 47 11.83 8.08 -30.07
C GLU A 47 12.95 7.82 -29.05
N VAL A 48 13.08 8.69 -28.05
CA VAL A 48 14.05 8.58 -26.95
C VAL A 48 13.84 7.27 -26.18
N TRP A 49 12.59 7.00 -25.79
CA TRP A 49 12.24 5.79 -25.07
C TRP A 49 12.48 4.54 -25.91
N SER A 50 12.09 4.58 -27.18
CA SER A 50 12.30 3.46 -28.10
C SER A 50 13.79 3.11 -28.27
N LYS A 51 14.69 4.10 -28.31
CA LYS A 51 16.14 3.87 -28.38
C LYS A 51 16.69 3.20 -27.11
N VAL A 52 16.21 3.62 -25.94
CA VAL A 52 16.61 3.00 -24.66
C VAL A 52 16.05 1.58 -24.55
N GLU A 53 14.79 1.38 -24.93
CA GLU A 53 14.16 0.06 -24.95
C GLU A 53 14.88 -0.91 -25.92
N GLU A 54 15.32 -0.43 -27.08
CA GLU A 54 16.11 -1.23 -28.01
C GLU A 54 17.46 -1.65 -27.40
N GLN A 55 18.13 -0.75 -26.65
CA GLN A 55 19.36 -1.10 -25.92
C GLN A 55 19.13 -2.22 -24.90
N PHE A 56 18.00 -2.21 -24.19
CA PHE A 56 17.65 -3.30 -23.27
C PHE A 56 17.45 -4.64 -23.98
N PHE A 57 16.74 -4.62 -25.11
CA PHE A 57 16.54 -5.83 -25.91
C PHE A 57 17.87 -6.40 -26.40
N GLU A 58 18.75 -5.56 -26.97
CA GLU A 58 20.06 -5.98 -27.44
C GLU A 58 20.98 -6.43 -26.29
N LYS A 59 20.94 -5.76 -25.13
CA LYS A 59 21.68 -6.19 -23.93
C LYS A 59 21.23 -7.57 -23.46
N ALA A 60 19.93 -7.82 -23.35
CA ALA A 60 19.39 -9.12 -22.94
C ALA A 60 19.82 -10.24 -23.91
N LYS A 61 19.73 -9.98 -25.22
CA LYS A 61 20.19 -10.89 -26.27
C LYS A 61 21.70 -11.12 -26.23
N ALA A 62 22.49 -10.07 -26.01
CA ALA A 62 23.94 -10.17 -25.92
C ALA A 62 24.36 -11.03 -24.71
N THR A 63 23.73 -10.85 -23.55
CA THR A 63 24.02 -11.64 -22.34
C THR A 63 23.81 -13.14 -22.55
N VAL A 64 22.76 -13.54 -23.28
CA VAL A 64 22.52 -14.97 -23.57
C VAL A 64 23.45 -15.50 -24.66
N ASN A 65 23.81 -14.68 -25.66
CA ASN A 65 24.75 -15.09 -26.71
C ASN A 65 26.19 -15.21 -26.22
N ASP A 66 26.56 -14.45 -25.19
CA ASP A 66 27.85 -14.55 -24.50
C ASP A 66 27.83 -15.75 -23.54
N GLU A 67 28.66 -16.74 -23.86
CA GLU A 67 28.72 -18.00 -23.13
C GLU A 67 29.18 -17.80 -21.67
N VAL A 68 30.13 -16.90 -21.43
CA VAL A 68 30.66 -16.64 -20.09
C VAL A 68 29.60 -15.97 -19.22
N ALA A 69 28.94 -14.93 -19.75
CA ALA A 69 27.87 -14.23 -19.05
C ALA A 69 26.68 -15.16 -18.77
N PHE A 70 26.29 -15.99 -19.75
CA PHE A 70 25.24 -16.98 -19.56
C PHE A 70 25.59 -17.99 -18.46
N PHE A 71 26.81 -18.53 -18.45
CA PHE A 71 27.22 -19.48 -17.40
C PHE A 71 27.26 -18.85 -16.00
N GLN A 72 27.55 -17.55 -15.89
CA GLN A 72 27.42 -16.84 -14.62
C GLN A 72 25.95 -16.79 -14.14
N LEU A 73 25.00 -16.53 -15.05
CA LEU A 73 23.57 -16.59 -14.73
C LEU A 73 23.15 -18.00 -14.30
N ASN A 74 23.57 -19.02 -15.05
CA ASN A 74 23.25 -20.42 -14.73
C ASN A 74 23.82 -20.84 -13.36
N ASN A 75 25.03 -20.40 -13.02
CA ASN A 75 25.61 -20.65 -11.70
C ASN A 75 24.82 -19.96 -10.56
N LYS A 76 24.31 -18.75 -10.79
CA LYS A 76 23.41 -18.08 -9.84
C LYS A 76 22.11 -18.89 -9.66
N ALA A 77 21.52 -19.38 -10.76
CA ALA A 77 20.33 -20.22 -10.72
C ALA A 77 20.54 -21.54 -9.97
N LEU A 78 21.67 -22.21 -10.20
CA LEU A 78 22.06 -23.43 -9.47
C LEU A 78 22.23 -23.17 -7.96
N LYS A 79 22.86 -22.05 -7.58
CA LYS A 79 22.99 -21.66 -6.17
C LYS A 79 21.62 -21.45 -5.53
N GLN A 80 20.72 -20.72 -6.20
CA GLN A 80 19.36 -20.50 -5.70
C GLN A 80 18.58 -21.82 -5.60
N GLN A 81 18.66 -22.71 -6.58
CA GLN A 81 18.05 -24.04 -6.52
C GLN A 81 18.54 -24.82 -5.30
N SER A 82 19.85 -24.84 -5.05
CA SER A 82 20.43 -25.51 -3.88
C SER A 82 19.91 -24.94 -2.55
N GLN A 83 19.71 -23.62 -2.47
CA GLN A 83 19.13 -22.97 -1.30
C GLN A 83 17.66 -23.37 -1.10
N ILE A 84 16.88 -23.48 -2.17
CA ILE A 84 15.49 -23.99 -2.11
C ILE A 84 15.46 -25.42 -1.58
N GLU A 85 16.34 -26.30 -2.09
CA GLU A 85 16.42 -27.69 -1.62
C GLU A 85 16.81 -27.78 -0.15
N LYS A 86 17.80 -26.97 0.28
CA LYS A 86 18.19 -26.89 1.69
C LYS A 86 17.00 -26.47 2.56
N TRP A 87 16.25 -25.45 2.13
CA TRP A 87 15.09 -24.96 2.87
C TRP A 87 13.95 -26.00 2.92
N ASN A 88 13.59 -26.62 1.79
CA ASN A 88 12.60 -27.68 1.75
C ASN A 88 12.94 -28.81 2.74
N ARG A 89 14.22 -29.24 2.78
CA ARG A 89 14.69 -30.26 3.73
C ARG A 89 14.53 -29.82 5.19
N LEU A 90 14.82 -28.56 5.51
CA LEU A 90 14.66 -28.02 6.86
C LEU A 90 13.18 -27.98 7.29
N GLN A 91 12.25 -27.82 6.32
CA GLN A 91 10.80 -27.86 6.53
C GLN A 91 10.23 -29.30 6.51
N GLY A 92 11.07 -30.34 6.46
CA GLY A 92 10.63 -31.73 6.39
C GLY A 92 10.10 -32.16 5.01
N ASN A 93 10.20 -31.30 3.99
CA ASN A 93 9.84 -31.61 2.61
C ASN A 93 11.07 -32.12 1.84
N ASP A 94 11.12 -33.41 1.53
CA ASP A 94 12.24 -34.01 0.79
C ASP A 94 12.07 -33.89 -0.74
N THR A 95 11.65 -32.71 -1.21
CA THR A 95 11.57 -32.39 -2.65
C THR A 95 12.97 -32.18 -3.20
N ARG A 96 13.49 -33.20 -3.89
CA ARG A 96 14.71 -33.10 -4.69
C ARG A 96 14.32 -32.67 -6.10
N TYR A 97 14.95 -31.61 -6.61
CA TYR A 97 14.80 -31.28 -8.01
C TYR A 97 15.61 -32.30 -8.82
N SER A 98 14.95 -32.95 -9.78
CA SER A 98 15.55 -34.06 -10.54
C SER A 98 16.46 -33.60 -11.68
N THR A 99 16.50 -32.29 -11.96
CA THR A 99 17.18 -31.70 -13.11
C THR A 99 17.78 -30.34 -12.78
N ASN A 100 18.85 -29.97 -13.49
CA ASN A 100 19.42 -28.62 -13.43
C ASN A 100 18.41 -27.59 -13.96
N PRO A 101 18.49 -26.31 -13.53
CA PRO A 101 17.60 -25.26 -13.98
C PRO A 101 17.76 -25.09 -15.49
N LYS A 102 16.64 -25.03 -16.21
CA LYS A 102 16.63 -24.85 -17.65
C LYS A 102 16.21 -23.43 -17.98
N PHE A 103 17.08 -22.69 -18.68
CA PHE A 103 16.74 -21.34 -19.14
C PHE A 103 15.53 -21.37 -20.10
N GLU A 104 14.54 -20.51 -19.86
CA GLU A 104 13.25 -20.52 -20.57
C GLU A 104 12.95 -19.18 -21.26
N SER A 105 13.02 -18.06 -20.53
CA SER A 105 12.59 -16.75 -21.03
C SER A 105 13.31 -15.58 -20.35
N ILE A 106 13.12 -14.38 -20.91
CA ILE A 106 13.56 -13.12 -20.30
C ILE A 106 12.37 -12.18 -20.12
N ASP A 107 12.30 -11.55 -18.95
CA ASP A 107 11.40 -10.44 -18.68
C ASP A 107 12.19 -9.14 -18.47
N ILE A 108 11.93 -8.12 -19.28
CA ILE A 108 12.48 -6.77 -19.11
C ILE A 108 11.36 -5.90 -18.57
N ARG A 109 11.50 -5.46 -17.31
CA ARG A 109 10.47 -4.76 -16.56
C ARG A 109 10.89 -3.34 -16.22
N LEU A 110 10.02 -2.36 -16.44
CA LEU A 110 10.22 -1.01 -15.93
C LEU A 110 9.69 -0.95 -14.48
N ILE A 111 10.59 -0.67 -13.54
CA ILE A 111 10.32 -0.69 -12.11
C ILE A 111 9.90 0.69 -11.61
N SER A 112 10.63 1.75 -12.01
CA SER A 112 10.34 3.13 -11.57
C SER A 112 10.85 4.14 -12.59
N VAL A 113 10.32 5.36 -12.54
CA VAL A 113 10.80 6.50 -13.33
C VAL A 113 10.98 7.70 -12.40
N LEU A 114 12.17 8.30 -12.39
CA LEU A 114 12.51 9.44 -11.55
C LEU A 114 13.33 10.43 -12.39
N ASN A 115 12.89 11.68 -12.54
CA ASN A 115 13.64 12.73 -13.22
C ASN A 115 14.16 12.34 -14.63
N ASN A 116 13.29 11.76 -15.48
CA ASN A 116 13.67 11.25 -16.81
C ASN A 116 14.77 10.17 -16.77
N CYS A 117 14.88 9.45 -15.65
CA CYS A 117 15.67 8.24 -15.57
C CYS A 117 14.74 7.07 -15.23
N GLY A 118 14.86 5.96 -15.94
CA GLY A 118 14.09 4.74 -15.71
C GLY A 118 14.93 3.70 -14.97
N ILE A 119 14.35 2.99 -14.01
CA ILE A 119 14.96 1.81 -13.41
C ILE A 119 14.33 0.57 -14.02
N TYR A 120 15.14 -0.23 -14.70
CA TYR A 120 14.69 -1.47 -15.32
C TYR A 120 15.28 -2.67 -14.58
N SER A 121 14.51 -3.76 -14.52
CA SER A 121 15.04 -5.09 -14.18
C SER A 121 14.99 -6.00 -15.40
N ILE A 122 16.08 -6.71 -15.66
CA ILE A 122 16.10 -7.84 -16.60
C ILE A 122 16.08 -9.11 -15.74
N ASN A 123 15.03 -9.91 -15.86
CA ASN A 123 14.86 -11.17 -15.16
C ASN A 123 15.10 -12.31 -16.14
N TYR A 124 16.16 -13.07 -15.92
CA TYR A 124 16.46 -14.29 -16.69
C TYR A 124 15.82 -15.47 -15.97
N ASN A 125 14.81 -16.08 -16.59
CA ASN A 125 13.98 -17.06 -15.93
C ASN A 125 14.45 -18.49 -16.23
N PHE A 126 14.69 -19.25 -15.16
CA PHE A 126 15.08 -20.65 -15.24
C PHE A 126 13.99 -21.56 -14.67
N GLU A 127 13.49 -22.46 -15.50
CA GLU A 127 12.52 -23.48 -15.13
C GLU A 127 13.20 -24.56 -14.28
N VAL A 128 12.57 -24.95 -13.18
CA VAL A 128 13.01 -26.07 -12.34
C VAL A 128 11.86 -27.03 -12.10
N ASN A 129 12.11 -28.30 -12.39
CA ASN A 129 11.11 -29.35 -12.34
C ASN A 129 11.01 -29.94 -10.92
N SER A 130 10.05 -29.48 -10.11
CA SER A 130 9.67 -30.17 -8.88
C SER A 130 8.86 -31.39 -9.29
N GLY A 131 9.38 -32.60 -9.15
CA GLY A 131 8.76 -33.86 -9.59
C GLY A 131 7.43 -34.26 -8.91
N GLY A 132 6.57 -33.32 -8.53
CA GLY A 132 5.21 -33.51 -8.00
C GLY A 132 4.11 -33.04 -8.96
N ARG A 133 2.84 -33.23 -8.57
CA ARG A 133 1.65 -32.82 -9.35
C ARG A 133 1.43 -31.30 -9.44
N TYR A 134 2.20 -30.50 -8.71
CA TYR A 134 2.06 -29.05 -8.64
C TYR A 134 3.22 -28.38 -9.39
N GLY A 135 2.91 -27.82 -10.55
CA GLY A 135 3.61 -26.68 -11.18
C GLY A 135 5.09 -26.85 -11.58
N LYS A 136 5.48 -26.14 -12.64
CA LYS A 136 6.89 -25.80 -12.89
C LYS A 136 7.24 -24.63 -11.99
N ASN A 137 8.32 -24.72 -11.21
CA ASN A 137 8.82 -23.59 -10.42
C ASN A 137 9.79 -22.77 -11.27
N MET A 138 9.73 -21.44 -11.18
CA MET A 138 10.63 -20.52 -11.88
C MET A 138 11.63 -19.89 -10.91
N ILE A 139 12.89 -19.86 -11.31
CA ILE A 139 13.98 -19.16 -10.62
C ILE A 139 14.37 -17.94 -11.47
N PRO A 140 13.92 -16.73 -11.10
CA PRO A 140 14.30 -15.51 -11.81
C PRO A 140 15.64 -14.95 -11.29
N ILE A 141 16.64 -14.84 -12.18
CA ILE A 141 17.88 -14.11 -11.90
C ILE A 141 17.71 -12.67 -12.34
N LYS A 142 17.56 -11.75 -11.38
CA LYS A 142 17.32 -10.32 -11.63
C LYS A 142 18.64 -9.55 -11.78
N GLN A 143 18.70 -8.64 -12.75
CA GLN A 143 19.75 -7.63 -12.90
C GLN A 143 19.12 -6.26 -13.08
N PHE A 144 19.62 -5.25 -12.37
CA PHE A 144 19.06 -3.89 -12.39
C PHE A 144 19.87 -2.95 -13.26
N TYR A 145 19.18 -2.01 -13.89
CA TYR A 145 19.78 -1.03 -14.79
C TYR A 145 19.14 0.34 -14.59
N LEU A 146 19.98 1.36 -14.62
CA LEU A 146 19.59 2.77 -14.73
C LEU A 146 19.61 3.17 -16.19
N ALA A 147 18.46 3.60 -16.71
CA ALA A 147 18.32 4.21 -18.02
C ALA A 147 18.25 5.73 -17.87
N ASP A 148 19.16 6.46 -18.50
CA ASP A 148 19.08 7.92 -18.62
C ASP A 148 18.47 8.27 -19.98
N PHE A 149 17.20 8.69 -19.98
CA PHE A 149 16.50 9.03 -21.22
C PHE A 149 17.05 10.31 -21.85
N ASN A 150 17.65 11.22 -21.09
CA ASN A 150 18.26 12.43 -21.68
C ASN A 150 19.54 12.10 -22.43
N ARG A 151 20.33 11.14 -21.92
CA ARG A 151 21.59 10.70 -22.52
C ARG A 151 21.44 9.54 -23.51
N ASN A 152 20.27 8.90 -23.56
CA ASN A 152 20.03 7.66 -24.30
C ASN A 152 21.02 6.55 -23.92
N THR A 153 21.27 6.36 -22.64
CA THR A 153 22.23 5.36 -22.15
C THR A 153 21.61 4.47 -21.09
N ILE A 154 21.97 3.19 -21.10
CA ILE A 154 21.70 2.25 -20.00
C ILE A 154 22.99 1.96 -19.24
N ILE A 155 22.91 1.92 -17.91
CA ILE A 155 24.02 1.66 -16.99
C ILE A 155 23.59 0.52 -16.07
N GLU A 156 24.41 -0.53 -15.99
CA GLU A 156 24.18 -1.65 -15.08
C GLU A 156 24.40 -1.20 -13.63
N ILE A 157 23.41 -1.46 -12.78
CA ILE A 157 23.52 -1.27 -11.33
C ILE A 157 24.17 -2.53 -10.78
N LYS A 158 25.38 -2.39 -10.23
CA LYS A 158 26.17 -3.56 -9.81
C LYS A 158 25.42 -4.39 -8.78
N ASP A 159 25.30 -5.69 -9.06
CA ASP A 159 24.69 -6.71 -8.20
C ASP A 159 25.44 -6.94 -6.85
N SER A 160 26.57 -6.27 -6.63
CA SER A 160 27.37 -6.44 -5.41
C SER A 160 28.02 -5.11 -5.01
N PRO A 161 27.58 -4.51 -3.88
CA PRO A 161 28.18 -3.28 -3.36
C PRO A 161 29.68 -3.47 -3.05
N CYS A 162 30.50 -2.46 -3.37
CA CYS A 162 31.91 -2.45 -2.99
C CYS A 162 32.07 -2.25 -1.47
N SER A 163 33.26 -2.49 -0.89
CA SER A 163 33.46 -2.36 0.57
C SER A 163 33.03 -1.01 1.14
N ARG A 164 33.30 0.10 0.42
CA ARG A 164 32.87 1.44 0.81
C ARG A 164 31.34 1.60 0.78
N GLN A 165 30.68 1.03 -0.22
CA GLN A 165 29.22 1.04 -0.31
C GLN A 165 28.59 0.19 0.80
N GLN A 166 29.16 -0.99 1.09
CA GLN A 166 28.70 -1.87 2.18
C GLN A 166 28.77 -1.18 3.55
N GLU A 167 29.83 -0.41 3.81
CA GLU A 167 29.98 0.35 5.05
C GLU A 167 28.91 1.44 5.19
N GLU A 168 28.65 2.21 4.14
CA GLU A 168 27.61 3.23 4.18
C GLU A 168 26.20 2.62 4.29
N LEU A 169 25.92 1.55 3.54
CA LEU A 169 24.66 0.80 3.67
C LEU A 169 24.46 0.32 5.11
N ARG A 170 25.49 -0.29 5.72
CA ARG A 170 25.42 -0.74 7.11
C ARG A 170 25.08 0.41 8.05
N LYS A 171 25.75 1.54 7.91
CA LYS A 171 25.51 2.73 8.73
C LYS A 171 24.07 3.24 8.62
N LEU A 172 23.51 3.26 7.40
CA LEU A 172 22.17 3.80 7.14
C LEU A 172 21.03 2.82 7.47
N THR A 173 21.24 1.51 7.36
CA THR A 173 20.12 0.55 7.39
C THR A 173 20.12 -0.41 8.57
N LEU A 174 21.25 -0.58 9.28
CA LEU A 174 21.39 -1.65 10.26
C LEU A 174 20.39 -1.56 11.41
N SER A 175 20.16 -0.37 11.97
CA SER A 175 19.17 -0.17 13.04
C SER A 175 17.77 -0.54 12.59
N LYS A 176 17.38 -0.18 11.36
CA LYS A 176 16.08 -0.53 10.77
C LYS A 176 15.91 -2.05 10.65
N PHE A 177 16.94 -2.76 10.16
CA PHE A 177 16.91 -4.22 10.08
C PHE A 177 16.93 -4.91 11.46
N LYS A 178 17.62 -4.35 12.46
CA LYS A 178 17.56 -4.83 13.85
C LYS A 178 16.13 -4.79 14.38
N THR A 179 15.46 -3.65 14.24
CA THR A 179 14.08 -3.48 14.69
C THR A 179 13.14 -4.46 13.99
N LEU A 180 13.24 -4.59 12.65
CA LEU A 180 12.43 -5.55 11.88
C LEU A 180 12.62 -6.99 12.36
N TYR A 181 13.86 -7.41 12.58
CA TYR A 181 14.15 -8.76 13.05
C TYR A 181 13.59 -9.02 14.45
N LEU A 182 13.73 -8.07 15.37
CA LEU A 182 13.25 -8.22 16.75
C LEU A 182 11.72 -8.34 16.80
N LEU A 183 11.01 -7.62 15.91
CA LEU A 183 9.56 -7.70 15.77
C LEU A 183 9.14 -9.02 15.12
N LYS A 184 9.71 -9.41 13.98
CA LYS A 184 9.40 -10.69 13.30
C LYS A 184 9.67 -11.91 14.18
N THR A 185 10.68 -11.85 15.04
CA THR A 185 11.01 -12.93 15.99
C THR A 185 10.32 -12.81 17.35
N GLN A 186 9.41 -11.83 17.52
CA GLN A 186 8.68 -11.57 18.77
C GLN A 186 9.58 -11.45 20.01
N LYS A 187 10.85 -11.07 19.81
CA LYS A 187 11.78 -10.73 20.90
C LYS A 187 11.37 -9.43 21.58
N ILE A 188 10.60 -8.61 20.87
CA ILE A 188 9.88 -7.45 21.38
C ILE A 188 8.39 -7.67 21.09
N ASP A 189 7.57 -7.55 22.12
CA ASP A 189 6.10 -7.59 21.99
C ASP A 189 5.63 -6.32 21.27
N LEU A 190 4.65 -6.46 20.37
CA LEU A 190 4.07 -5.36 19.61
C LEU A 190 3.49 -4.27 20.53
N ASP A 191 3.07 -4.65 21.74
CA ASP A 191 2.44 -3.74 22.69
C ASP A 191 3.44 -2.85 23.44
N ASN A 192 4.75 -3.04 23.24
CA ASN A 192 5.81 -2.35 23.98
C ASN A 192 6.59 -1.32 23.14
N LEU A 193 5.95 -0.18 22.88
CA LEU A 193 6.52 0.96 22.14
C LEU A 193 7.87 1.42 22.69
N GLU A 194 8.02 1.46 24.01
CA GLU A 194 9.27 1.90 24.65
C GLU A 194 10.43 0.97 24.31
N ARG A 195 10.20 -0.35 24.25
CA ARG A 195 11.22 -1.32 23.81
C ARG A 195 11.52 -1.21 22.33
N ILE A 196 10.52 -0.94 21.49
CA ILE A 196 10.72 -0.72 20.05
C ILE A 196 11.62 0.50 19.83
N GLU A 197 11.32 1.62 20.48
CA GLU A 197 12.14 2.84 20.39
C GLU A 197 13.53 2.67 21.00
N ASN A 198 13.65 2.00 22.15
CA ASN A 198 14.95 1.67 22.73
C ASN A 198 15.78 0.76 21.82
N ALA A 199 15.17 -0.18 21.10
CA ALA A 199 15.86 -1.05 20.16
C ALA A 199 16.39 -0.29 18.93
N LYS A 200 15.69 0.77 18.48
CA LYS A 200 16.16 1.65 17.42
C LYS A 200 17.44 2.42 17.83
N GLN A 201 17.56 2.77 19.11
CA GLN A 201 18.64 3.62 19.63
C GLN A 201 19.81 2.85 20.26
N ASN A 202 19.60 1.61 20.74
CA ASN A 202 20.61 0.86 21.47
C ASN A 202 21.39 -0.10 20.56
N GLU A 203 22.64 0.27 20.26
CA GLU A 203 23.54 -0.52 19.40
C GLU A 203 23.77 -1.97 19.89
N LYS A 204 23.66 -2.22 21.20
CA LYS A 204 23.93 -3.55 21.79
C LYS A 204 22.79 -4.55 21.59
N ILE A 205 21.57 -4.09 21.28
CA ILE A 205 20.43 -4.97 21.06
C ILE A 205 20.51 -5.51 19.61
N GLY A 206 20.32 -6.83 19.44
CA GLY A 206 20.36 -7.46 18.12
C GLY A 206 21.76 -7.56 17.50
N LEU A 207 22.84 -7.54 18.30
CA LEU A 207 24.21 -7.75 17.78
C LEU A 207 24.36 -9.07 17.01
N GLU A 208 23.57 -10.09 17.37
CA GLU A 208 23.58 -11.38 16.68
C GLU A 208 23.15 -11.30 15.21
N ILE A 209 22.48 -10.22 14.79
CA ILE A 209 22.05 -10.05 13.40
C ILE A 209 23.14 -9.46 12.52
N GLU A 210 24.09 -8.70 13.09
CA GLU A 210 25.12 -8.01 12.30
C GLU A 210 26.02 -9.00 11.56
N SER A 211 26.33 -10.12 12.21
CA SER A 211 27.12 -11.21 11.62
C SER A 211 26.36 -12.06 10.61
N LYS A 212 25.04 -11.87 10.50
CA LYS A 212 24.15 -12.58 9.56
C LYS A 212 23.70 -11.69 8.39
N LEU A 213 23.99 -10.39 8.44
CA LEU A 213 23.74 -9.44 7.36
C LEU A 213 24.97 -9.32 6.44
N TYR A 214 24.85 -9.88 5.24
CA TYR A 214 25.88 -9.90 4.21
C TYR A 214 25.61 -8.78 3.21
N PHE A 215 25.99 -7.54 3.55
CA PHE A 215 25.76 -6.36 2.69
C PHE A 215 26.32 -6.46 1.26
N SER A 216 27.23 -7.40 0.99
CA SER A 216 27.66 -7.74 -0.37
C SER A 216 26.54 -8.33 -1.25
N GLU A 217 25.45 -8.82 -0.65
CA GLU A 217 24.28 -9.40 -1.31
C GLU A 217 23.12 -8.39 -1.46
N ALA A 218 23.29 -7.16 -0.98
CA ALA A 218 22.23 -6.14 -1.03
C ALA A 218 22.03 -5.61 -2.46
N LEU A 219 20.76 -5.54 -2.87
CA LEU A 219 20.30 -4.87 -4.07
C LEU A 219 19.90 -3.43 -3.71
N VAL A 220 20.45 -2.46 -4.43
CA VAL A 220 20.24 -1.03 -4.16
C VAL A 220 19.80 -0.34 -5.42
N TYR A 221 18.61 0.27 -5.41
CA TYR A 221 18.08 0.95 -6.60
C TYR A 221 17.16 2.13 -6.27
N PRO A 222 17.18 3.22 -7.06
CA PRO A 222 16.25 4.32 -6.92
C PRO A 222 14.79 3.90 -7.10
N TYR A 223 13.89 4.46 -6.31
CA TYR A 223 12.46 4.17 -6.38
C TYR A 223 11.62 5.35 -5.88
N LEU A 224 10.74 5.85 -6.75
CA LEU A 224 9.83 6.95 -6.46
C LEU A 224 10.54 8.25 -6.04
N SER A 225 10.63 8.58 -4.75
CA SER A 225 11.38 9.74 -4.23
C SER A 225 12.65 9.37 -3.44
N GLY A 226 13.01 8.09 -3.38
CA GLY A 226 14.02 7.57 -2.46
C GLY A 226 14.77 6.37 -3.05
N VAL A 227 15.40 5.57 -2.18
CA VAL A 227 16.20 4.41 -2.58
C VAL A 227 15.77 3.18 -1.77
N ILE A 228 15.55 2.06 -2.46
CA ILE A 228 15.31 0.77 -1.82
C ILE A 228 16.65 0.07 -1.61
N VAL A 229 16.85 -0.44 -0.39
CA VAL A 229 17.91 -1.41 -0.06
C VAL A 229 17.23 -2.72 0.30
N GLU A 230 17.39 -3.72 -0.56
CA GLU A 230 16.73 -5.02 -0.45
C GLU A 230 17.75 -6.15 -0.34
N PHE A 231 17.50 -7.10 0.54
CA PHE A 231 18.13 -8.41 0.51
C PHE A 231 17.17 -9.38 -0.18
N PRO A 232 17.60 -10.00 -1.29
CA PRO A 232 16.72 -10.84 -2.07
C PRO A 232 16.31 -12.12 -1.32
N GLU A 233 15.17 -12.68 -1.71
CA GLU A 233 14.70 -13.99 -1.26
C GLU A 233 15.80 -15.03 -1.47
N ARG A 234 15.95 -15.95 -0.50
CA ARG A 234 16.97 -17.01 -0.49
C ARG A 234 18.43 -16.51 -0.49
N SER A 235 18.70 -15.24 -0.19
CA SER A 235 20.04 -14.78 0.18
C SER A 235 20.52 -15.42 1.49
N ASN A 236 21.81 -15.30 1.82
CA ASN A 236 22.27 -15.74 3.14
C ASN A 236 21.63 -14.89 4.25
N SER A 237 21.37 -13.61 3.97
CA SER A 237 20.72 -12.71 4.93
C SER A 237 19.23 -12.98 5.11
N SER A 238 18.53 -13.49 4.09
CA SER A 238 17.11 -13.84 4.23
C SER A 238 16.87 -15.03 5.18
N GLU A 239 17.91 -15.77 5.59
CA GLU A 239 17.80 -16.76 6.69
C GLU A 239 17.24 -16.13 7.98
N LEU A 240 17.41 -14.81 8.18
CA LEU A 240 16.84 -14.07 9.31
C LEU A 240 15.30 -13.94 9.25
N PHE A 241 14.72 -14.06 8.05
CA PHE A 241 13.31 -13.82 7.75
C PHE A 241 12.73 -15.02 6.98
N ASN A 242 13.00 -16.24 7.42
CA ASN A 242 12.43 -17.47 6.83
C ASN A 242 12.64 -17.63 5.31
N GLN A 243 13.78 -17.13 4.80
CA GLN A 243 14.13 -17.05 3.38
C GLN A 243 13.36 -16.01 2.55
N GLU A 244 12.47 -15.24 3.16
CA GLU A 244 11.78 -14.14 2.49
C GLU A 244 12.74 -12.98 2.19
N SER A 245 12.49 -12.27 1.10
CA SER A 245 13.14 -10.99 0.87
C SER A 245 12.76 -9.99 1.95
N PHE A 246 13.68 -9.10 2.31
CA PHE A 246 13.40 -8.01 3.23
C PHE A 246 14.13 -6.75 2.80
N ARG A 247 13.56 -5.59 3.15
CA ARG A 247 13.95 -4.31 2.56
C ARG A 247 13.70 -3.13 3.48
N VAL A 248 14.35 -2.02 3.18
CA VAL A 248 14.08 -0.71 3.77
C VAL A 248 14.03 0.35 2.69
N TYR A 249 13.29 1.43 2.96
CA TYR A 249 13.24 2.63 2.14
C TYR A 249 14.07 3.74 2.78
N LEU A 250 15.01 4.28 2.02
CA LEU A 250 15.83 5.43 2.39
C LEU A 250 15.29 6.70 1.73
N LYS A 251 15.22 7.79 2.48
CA LYS A 251 14.71 9.09 2.00
C LYS A 251 15.54 10.27 2.51
N ASP A 252 15.32 11.44 1.89
CA ASP A 252 15.91 12.72 2.30
C ASP A 252 17.44 12.64 2.54
N ASP A 253 17.88 12.97 3.75
CA ASP A 253 19.28 12.99 4.15
C ASP A 253 19.96 11.61 3.98
N GLU A 254 19.23 10.51 4.19
CA GLU A 254 19.75 9.16 3.99
C GLU A 254 20.10 8.92 2.51
N VAL A 255 19.30 9.47 1.59
CA VAL A 255 19.59 9.42 0.15
C VAL A 255 20.80 10.30 -0.16
N GLN A 256 20.88 11.50 0.41
CA GLN A 256 22.03 12.39 0.17
C GLN A 256 23.36 11.77 0.63
N GLU A 257 23.38 11.08 1.77
CA GLU A 257 24.54 10.31 2.23
C GLU A 257 24.87 9.16 1.25
N LEU A 258 23.86 8.40 0.82
CA LEU A 258 24.04 7.29 -0.11
C LEU A 258 24.59 7.73 -1.48
N LEU A 259 24.16 8.89 -1.99
CA LEU A 259 24.63 9.45 -3.27
C LEU A 259 26.12 9.81 -3.28
N LYS A 260 26.78 9.88 -2.11
CA LYS A 260 28.24 10.05 -2.00
C LYS A 260 28.99 8.80 -2.44
N VAL A 261 28.38 7.62 -2.33
CA VAL A 261 28.99 6.31 -2.69
C VAL A 261 28.31 5.61 -3.86
N TYR A 262 27.14 6.10 -4.30
CA TYR A 262 26.45 5.72 -5.53
C TYR A 262 26.27 6.93 -6.48
N PRO A 263 27.35 7.49 -7.04
CA PRO A 263 27.27 8.67 -7.90
C PRO A 263 26.44 8.46 -9.16
N GLU A 264 26.30 7.23 -9.65
CA GLU A 264 25.46 6.84 -10.78
C GLU A 264 23.97 7.15 -10.56
N PHE A 265 23.51 7.26 -9.31
CA PHE A 265 22.12 7.60 -8.98
C PHE A 265 21.88 9.11 -8.91
N LYS A 266 22.91 9.96 -8.94
CA LYS A 266 22.70 11.42 -8.87
C LYS A 266 21.72 11.98 -9.92
N PRO A 267 21.69 11.50 -11.18
CA PRO A 267 20.73 11.95 -12.17
C PRO A 267 19.26 11.74 -11.77
N THR A 268 18.92 10.64 -11.08
CA THR A 268 17.53 10.36 -10.66
C THR A 268 17.04 11.33 -9.59
N PHE A 269 17.95 12.00 -8.87
CA PHE A 269 17.65 12.97 -7.80
C PHE A 269 18.11 14.39 -8.15
N SER A 270 18.23 14.70 -9.45
CA SER A 270 18.76 15.98 -9.92
C SER A 270 17.81 17.17 -9.72
N LYS A 271 16.50 16.92 -9.65
CA LYS A 271 15.50 17.94 -9.28
C LYS A 271 15.01 17.67 -7.86
N GLU A 272 14.77 18.75 -7.13
CA GLU A 272 14.18 18.70 -5.80
C GLU A 272 12.64 18.65 -5.88
N LEU A 273 12.03 18.01 -4.90
CA LEU A 273 10.59 18.08 -4.68
C LEU A 273 10.25 19.49 -4.18
N LYS A 274 9.20 20.09 -4.73
CA LYS A 274 8.75 21.42 -4.30
C LYS A 274 7.76 21.26 -3.16
N ALA A 275 8.03 21.91 -2.03
CA ALA A 275 7.10 21.87 -0.90
C ALA A 275 5.74 22.49 -1.28
N PRO A 276 4.60 21.90 -0.84
CA PRO A 276 3.29 22.52 -0.95
C PRO A 276 3.20 23.79 -0.10
N THR A 277 2.34 24.73 -0.48
CA THR A 277 1.90 25.79 0.44
C THR A 277 1.06 25.20 1.58
N LYS A 278 0.94 25.91 2.70
CA LYS A 278 0.15 25.45 3.86
C LYS A 278 -1.30 25.10 3.48
N THR A 279 -1.96 25.97 2.69
CA THR A 279 -3.34 25.73 2.24
C THR A 279 -3.45 24.51 1.32
N GLN A 280 -2.49 24.30 0.42
CA GLN A 280 -2.48 23.10 -0.42
C GLN A 280 -2.29 21.83 0.42
N LEU A 281 -1.40 21.87 1.41
CA LEU A 281 -1.17 20.76 2.31
C LEU A 281 -2.44 20.41 3.11
N GLU A 282 -3.12 21.41 3.67
CA GLU A 282 -4.41 21.24 4.36
C GLU A 282 -5.46 20.62 3.44
N GLN A 283 -5.55 21.06 2.18
CA GLN A 283 -6.52 20.55 1.22
C GLN A 283 -6.21 19.12 0.74
N LEU A 284 -4.93 18.79 0.51
CA LEU A 284 -4.47 17.45 0.10
C LEU A 284 -4.71 16.40 1.20
N ASN A 285 -4.51 16.80 2.45
CA ASN A 285 -4.67 15.95 3.63
C ASN A 285 -6.11 15.88 4.15
N ASN A 286 -7.04 16.65 3.57
CA ASN A 286 -8.44 16.57 3.94
C ASN A 286 -9.13 15.47 3.11
N ASP A 287 -9.35 14.31 3.73
CA ASP A 287 -10.00 13.16 3.09
C ASP A 287 -11.41 13.46 2.57
N HIS A 288 -12.16 14.39 3.17
CA HIS A 288 -13.50 14.77 2.68
C HIS A 288 -13.48 15.42 1.30
N ASN A 289 -12.37 16.06 0.92
CA ASN A 289 -12.20 16.64 -0.41
C ASN A 289 -12.10 15.57 -1.50
N PHE A 290 -11.71 14.34 -1.13
CA PHE A 290 -11.53 13.22 -2.06
C PHE A 290 -12.57 12.11 -1.84
N ASP A 291 -13.40 12.16 -0.80
CA ASP A 291 -14.36 11.09 -0.53
C ASP A 291 -15.51 11.03 -1.55
N LEU A 292 -15.48 10.03 -2.44
CA LEU A 292 -16.60 9.70 -3.33
C LEU A 292 -17.74 8.96 -2.64
N SER A 293 -17.46 8.29 -1.51
CA SER A 293 -18.44 7.44 -0.86
C SER A 293 -19.64 8.25 -0.36
N LYS A 294 -19.43 9.53 0.02
CA LYS A 294 -20.48 10.48 0.43
C LYS A 294 -21.61 10.66 -0.59
N PHE A 295 -21.37 10.35 -1.86
CA PHE A 295 -22.40 10.45 -2.91
C PHE A 295 -23.13 9.12 -3.17
N SER A 296 -22.78 8.04 -2.48
CA SER A 296 -23.32 6.70 -2.71
C SER A 296 -23.58 5.92 -1.43
N HIS A 297 -23.28 6.50 -0.27
CA HIS A 297 -23.42 5.90 1.04
C HIS A 297 -23.98 6.92 2.03
N ALA A 298 -24.87 6.45 2.89
CA ALA A 298 -25.37 7.25 4.00
C ALA A 298 -24.27 7.31 5.09
N PRO A 299 -24.09 8.47 5.74
CA PRO A 299 -23.08 8.65 6.77
C PRO A 299 -23.35 7.74 7.97
N LYS A 300 -22.29 7.23 8.58
CA LYS A 300 -22.35 6.30 9.73
C LYS A 300 -21.19 6.49 10.68
N GLU A 301 -21.33 5.93 11.88
CA GLU A 301 -20.29 5.94 12.92
C GLU A 301 -19.76 7.36 13.18
N ILE A 302 -18.45 7.60 13.08
CA ILE A 302 -17.84 8.88 13.41
C ILE A 302 -18.33 10.03 12.52
N GLN A 303 -18.74 9.74 11.28
CA GLN A 303 -19.32 10.75 10.38
C GLN A 303 -20.65 11.32 10.92
N MET A 304 -21.31 10.62 11.85
CA MET A 304 -22.51 11.13 12.48
C MET A 304 -22.23 12.31 13.41
N LEU A 305 -21.01 12.44 13.94
CA LEU A 305 -20.64 13.55 14.82
C LEU A 305 -20.61 14.88 14.06
N ASP A 306 -20.32 14.87 12.76
CA ASP A 306 -20.32 16.09 11.93
C ASP A 306 -21.75 16.53 11.53
N ILE A 307 -22.73 15.63 11.64
CA ILE A 307 -24.13 15.85 11.26
C ILE A 307 -24.97 16.23 12.48
N LEU A 308 -24.62 15.68 13.64
CA LEU A 308 -25.32 15.90 14.88
C LEU A 308 -24.73 17.11 15.60
N ASP A 309 -25.50 18.19 15.65
CA ASP A 309 -25.12 19.38 16.40
C ASP A 309 -25.44 19.19 17.89
N PHE A 310 -24.42 18.91 18.70
CA PHE A 310 -24.53 18.78 20.15
C PHE A 310 -24.04 20.05 20.86
N GLU A 311 -24.77 20.49 21.89
CA GLU A 311 -24.35 21.62 22.73
C GLU A 311 -23.12 21.31 23.59
N LYS A 312 -22.82 20.03 23.80
CA LYS A 312 -21.72 19.54 24.64
C LYS A 312 -20.83 18.59 23.86
N GLU A 313 -19.54 18.61 24.19
CA GLU A 313 -18.56 17.67 23.68
C GLU A 313 -18.96 16.22 24.01
N VAL A 314 -18.94 15.37 22.99
CA VAL A 314 -19.25 13.95 23.15
C VAL A 314 -18.08 13.26 23.83
N TYR A 315 -18.37 12.49 24.87
CA TYR A 315 -17.43 11.61 25.57
C TYR A 315 -17.43 10.21 24.96
N ALA A 316 -18.60 9.66 24.66
CA ALA A 316 -18.70 8.36 24.03
C ALA A 316 -19.91 8.25 23.10
N MET A 317 -19.74 7.49 22.01
CA MET A 317 -20.79 7.09 21.09
C MET A 317 -20.89 5.56 21.10
N LYS A 318 -22.04 5.03 21.50
CA LYS A 318 -22.33 3.61 21.53
C LYS A 318 -23.30 3.24 20.41
N ILE A 319 -22.91 2.27 19.59
CA ILE A 319 -23.69 1.77 18.45
C ILE A 319 -24.04 0.32 18.71
N THR A 320 -25.32 0.03 18.92
CA THR A 320 -25.81 -1.34 19.08
C THR A 320 -26.52 -1.78 17.81
N SER A 321 -26.06 -2.87 17.21
CA SER A 321 -26.56 -3.34 15.91
C SER A 321 -27.44 -4.58 16.06
N TYR A 322 -28.55 -4.59 15.32
CA TYR A 322 -29.51 -5.68 15.32
C TYR A 322 -29.93 -6.04 13.90
N GLN A 323 -30.10 -7.32 13.64
CA GLN A 323 -30.79 -7.82 12.44
C GLN A 323 -32.27 -8.03 12.79
N LEU A 324 -33.16 -7.42 12.02
CA LEU A 324 -34.61 -7.58 12.18
C LEU A 324 -35.13 -8.67 11.24
N TYR A 325 -35.92 -9.58 11.78
CA TYR A 325 -36.77 -10.53 11.09
C TYR A 325 -38.22 -10.22 11.44
N ASP A 326 -39.19 -10.68 10.64
CA ASP A 326 -40.63 -10.34 10.73
C ASP A 326 -41.18 -10.12 12.15
N THR A 327 -40.78 -10.97 13.11
CA THR A 327 -41.19 -10.86 14.52
C THR A 327 -40.03 -10.87 15.53
N ASN A 328 -38.77 -11.00 15.08
CA ASN A 328 -37.62 -11.21 15.97
C ASN A 328 -36.49 -10.21 15.71
N ARG A 329 -35.84 -9.76 16.78
CA ARG A 329 -34.67 -8.88 16.75
C ARG A 329 -33.44 -9.65 17.23
N ARG A 330 -32.48 -9.90 16.33
CA ARG A 330 -31.23 -10.61 16.64
C ARG A 330 -30.11 -9.61 16.88
N PHE A 331 -29.45 -9.70 18.03
CA PHE A 331 -28.27 -8.90 18.33
C PHE A 331 -27.08 -9.29 17.43
N MET A 332 -26.36 -8.30 16.93
CA MET A 332 -25.17 -8.51 16.08
C MET A 332 -23.86 -8.08 16.76
N GLY A 333 -23.90 -7.12 17.66
CA GLY A 333 -22.71 -6.57 18.32
C GLY A 333 -22.92 -5.14 18.81
N THR A 334 -22.08 -4.73 19.75
CA THR A 334 -21.98 -3.34 20.18
C THR A 334 -20.59 -2.80 19.86
N LYS A 335 -20.53 -1.59 19.28
CA LYS A 335 -19.31 -0.80 19.11
C LYS A 335 -19.41 0.43 19.99
N LYS A 336 -18.47 0.68 20.89
CA LYS A 336 -18.40 1.91 21.69
C LYS A 336 -17.15 2.69 21.33
N ILE A 337 -17.31 3.92 20.88
CA ILE A 337 -16.23 4.83 20.49
C ILE A 337 -16.09 5.87 21.58
N PHE A 338 -14.92 5.97 22.19
CA PHE A 338 -14.60 6.98 23.21
C PHE A 338 -13.83 8.12 22.59
N LEU A 339 -14.19 9.34 22.96
CA LEU A 339 -13.61 10.58 22.45
C LEU A 339 -12.97 11.37 23.59
N ASN A 340 -11.81 11.96 23.32
CA ASN A 340 -11.18 12.90 24.25
C ASN A 340 -11.90 14.27 24.20
N LYS A 341 -11.50 15.21 25.06
CA LYS A 341 -12.04 16.58 25.07
C LYS A 341 -11.77 17.35 23.76
N LEU A 342 -10.79 16.93 22.96
CA LEU A 342 -10.54 17.48 21.62
C LEU A 342 -11.38 16.82 20.52
N GLN A 343 -12.36 15.99 20.90
CA GLN A 343 -13.20 15.20 19.99
C GLN A 343 -12.41 14.23 19.09
N GLN A 344 -11.21 13.82 19.52
CA GLN A 344 -10.42 12.79 18.86
C GLN A 344 -10.72 11.43 19.48
N VAL A 345 -10.70 10.37 18.67
CA VAL A 345 -10.91 8.99 19.14
C VAL A 345 -9.81 8.59 20.11
N ASN A 346 -10.17 8.20 21.33
CA ASN A 346 -9.26 7.68 22.34
C ASN A 346 -9.21 6.15 22.32
N SER A 347 -10.38 5.51 22.20
CA SER A 347 -10.47 4.06 22.04
C SER A 347 -11.76 3.63 21.34
N ILE A 348 -11.77 2.43 20.78
CA ILE A 348 -12.94 1.77 20.22
C ILE A 348 -13.04 0.37 20.81
N GLU A 349 -14.16 0.07 21.48
CA GLU A 349 -14.44 -1.24 22.05
C GLU A 349 -15.52 -1.97 21.24
N HIS A 350 -15.28 -3.25 20.97
CA HIS A 350 -16.26 -4.16 20.40
C HIS A 350 -16.67 -5.18 21.47
N SER A 351 -17.96 -5.24 21.79
CA SER A 351 -18.50 -6.17 22.78
C SER A 351 -19.63 -7.04 22.24
N ASP A 352 -19.74 -8.24 22.83
CA ASP A 352 -20.80 -9.20 22.53
C ASP A 352 -22.10 -8.91 23.31
N GLU A 353 -23.08 -9.80 23.18
CA GLU A 353 -24.40 -9.66 23.81
C GLU A 353 -24.35 -9.68 25.35
N TYR A 354 -23.27 -10.19 25.94
CA TYR A 354 -23.06 -10.23 27.38
C TYR A 354 -22.22 -9.04 27.87
N GLY A 355 -21.87 -8.10 26.99
CA GLY A 355 -21.01 -6.97 27.30
C GLY A 355 -19.54 -7.34 27.47
N LYS A 356 -19.12 -8.56 27.08
CA LYS A 356 -17.71 -8.93 27.12
C LYS A 356 -16.98 -8.27 25.95
N ILE A 357 -15.96 -7.45 26.27
CA ILE A 357 -15.07 -6.86 25.27
C ILE A 357 -14.32 -7.98 24.54
N ARG A 358 -14.43 -7.99 23.22
CA ARG A 358 -13.78 -8.95 22.32
C ARG A 358 -12.57 -8.36 21.62
N ARG A 359 -12.58 -7.05 21.39
CA ARG A 359 -11.51 -6.29 20.74
C ARG A 359 -11.56 -4.85 21.23
N GLU A 360 -10.39 -4.27 21.45
CA GLU A 360 -10.22 -2.85 21.72
C GLU A 360 -9.17 -2.28 20.76
N GLU A 361 -9.45 -1.13 20.17
CA GLU A 361 -8.48 -0.30 19.47
C GLU A 361 -8.13 0.90 20.36
N ILE A 362 -6.86 1.12 20.66
CA ILE A 362 -6.40 2.21 21.54
C ILE A 362 -5.57 3.19 20.72
N TYR A 363 -5.94 4.47 20.78
CA TYR A 363 -5.35 5.57 20.03
C TYR A 363 -4.50 6.41 20.99
N LYS A 364 -3.27 6.72 20.58
CA LYS A 364 -2.36 7.57 21.36
C LYS A 364 -1.96 8.77 20.53
N TYR A 365 -1.90 9.94 21.15
CA TYR A 365 -1.52 11.20 20.51
C TYR A 365 -0.30 11.79 21.20
N ASN A 366 0.50 12.53 20.45
CA ASN A 366 1.63 13.28 20.99
C ASN A 366 1.20 14.59 21.65
N ASN A 367 2.15 15.35 22.20
CA ASN A 367 1.87 16.63 22.88
C ASN A 367 1.32 17.74 21.95
N LYS A 368 1.36 17.55 20.64
CA LYS A 368 0.76 18.42 19.61
C LYS A 368 -0.60 17.91 19.12
N ASN A 369 -1.14 16.88 19.77
CA ASN A 369 -2.39 16.19 19.41
C ASN A 369 -2.37 15.52 18.02
N LEU A 370 -1.18 15.19 17.51
CA LEU A 370 -1.03 14.36 16.32
C LEU A 370 -1.07 12.88 16.73
N LEU A 371 -1.75 12.05 15.96
CA LEU A 371 -1.90 10.62 16.22
C LEU A 371 -0.53 9.94 16.17
N GLU A 372 -0.08 9.35 17.26
CA GLU A 372 1.23 8.69 17.38
C GLU A 372 1.14 7.19 17.10
N SER A 373 0.08 6.53 17.60
CA SER A 373 -0.11 5.09 17.39
C SER A 373 -1.55 4.63 17.53
N ILE A 374 -1.88 3.52 16.86
CA ILE A 374 -3.10 2.73 17.10
C ILE A 374 -2.68 1.28 17.40
N ARG A 375 -3.23 0.66 18.45
CA ARG A 375 -2.98 -0.76 18.76
C ARG A 375 -4.28 -1.53 18.98
N THR A 376 -4.30 -2.80 18.60
CA THR A 376 -5.41 -3.73 18.93
C THR A 376 -5.02 -4.72 20.02
N THR A 377 -5.97 -5.08 20.89
CA THR A 377 -5.76 -6.00 22.03
C THR A 377 -6.32 -7.41 21.82
N ASP A 378 -6.81 -7.72 20.63
CA ASP A 378 -7.41 -9.01 20.27
C ASP A 378 -6.36 -10.08 19.93
N ARG A 379 -6.84 -11.26 19.50
CA ARG A 379 -5.99 -12.38 19.08
C ARG A 379 -5.11 -11.98 17.88
N ASP A 380 -5.67 -11.21 16.96
CA ASP A 380 -5.02 -10.75 15.74
C ASP A 380 -4.47 -9.35 16.03
N LYS A 381 -3.33 -9.32 16.72
CA LYS A 381 -2.73 -8.08 17.21
C LYS A 381 -2.24 -7.24 16.03
N SER A 382 -2.54 -5.95 16.06
CA SER A 382 -2.01 -4.98 15.12
C SER A 382 -1.46 -3.75 15.84
N LEU A 383 -0.43 -3.15 15.25
CA LEU A 383 0.14 -1.88 15.67
C LEU A 383 0.34 -0.99 14.44
N LYS A 384 -0.14 0.26 14.53
CA LYS A 384 0.16 1.33 13.59
C LYS A 384 0.95 2.41 14.28
N LEU A 385 2.06 2.83 13.68
CA LEU A 385 2.90 3.94 14.15
C LEU A 385 2.91 5.04 13.11
N TYR A 386 2.83 6.29 13.55
CA TYR A 386 2.80 7.46 12.68
C TYR A 386 4.02 8.34 12.96
N HIS A 387 4.79 8.60 11.91
CA HIS A 387 6.03 9.37 11.98
C HIS A 387 5.88 10.69 11.25
N TYR A 388 6.10 11.79 11.98
CA TYR A 388 5.95 13.15 11.48
C TYR A 388 7.29 13.82 11.29
N LYS A 389 7.40 14.61 10.22
CA LYS A 389 8.51 15.53 9.97
C LYS A 389 7.93 16.94 9.86
N ASP A 390 8.41 17.86 10.69
CA ASP A 390 7.92 19.23 10.75
C ASP A 390 6.38 19.33 10.89
N ASP A 391 5.80 18.47 11.74
CA ASP A 391 4.36 18.33 12.00
C ASP A 391 3.51 17.84 10.81
N VAL A 392 4.15 17.39 9.74
CA VAL A 392 3.50 16.75 8.58
C VAL A 392 3.75 15.24 8.64
N LEU A 393 2.69 14.45 8.40
CA LEU A 393 2.84 13.00 8.36
C LEU A 393 3.77 12.63 7.20
N ASP A 394 4.86 11.97 7.53
CA ASP A 394 5.93 11.64 6.62
C ASP A 394 5.84 10.16 6.20
N TYR A 395 5.64 9.27 7.17
CA TYR A 395 5.27 7.88 6.89
C TYR A 395 4.57 7.22 8.09
N SER A 396 3.90 6.11 7.84
CA SER A 396 3.39 5.22 8.89
C SER A 396 3.93 3.80 8.73
N GLU A 397 4.07 3.09 9.84
CA GLU A 397 4.43 1.67 9.91
C GLU A 397 3.21 0.89 10.38
N HIS A 398 2.95 -0.25 9.75
CA HIS A 398 1.86 -1.15 10.11
C HIS A 398 2.42 -2.55 10.33
N TYR A 399 2.04 -3.11 11.48
CA TYR A 399 2.45 -4.42 11.94
C TYR A 399 1.18 -5.22 12.21
N GLU A 400 1.02 -6.38 11.58
CA GLU A 400 -0.14 -7.24 11.75
C GLU A 400 0.33 -8.66 12.04
N LEU A 401 -0.09 -9.17 13.20
CA LEU A 401 0.25 -10.51 13.68
C LEU A 401 -0.94 -11.44 13.39
N ASP A 402 -0.81 -12.27 12.37
CA ASP A 402 -1.78 -13.33 12.09
C ASP A 402 -1.38 -14.60 12.84
N VAL A 403 -2.22 -15.00 13.79
CA VAL A 403 -2.02 -16.20 14.60
C VAL A 403 -2.91 -17.31 14.08
N GLU A 404 -2.48 -17.93 12.97
CA GLU A 404 -3.11 -19.12 12.44
C GLU A 404 -2.86 -20.32 13.37
N SER A 405 -3.93 -20.80 14.00
CA SER A 405 -3.90 -22.10 14.68
C SER A 405 -4.30 -23.19 13.69
N ASP A 406 -3.35 -24.01 13.27
CA ASP A 406 -3.61 -25.19 12.46
C ASP A 406 -3.49 -26.49 13.29
N TYR A 407 -3.74 -27.64 12.66
CA TYR A 407 -3.62 -28.95 13.32
C TYR A 407 -2.17 -29.34 13.66
N GLN A 408 -1.16 -28.64 13.14
CA GLN A 408 0.26 -28.94 13.31
C GLN A 408 0.97 -27.98 14.30
N GLY A 409 0.33 -26.86 14.67
CA GLY A 409 0.85 -25.89 15.63
C GLY A 409 0.16 -24.53 15.54
N THR A 410 0.79 -23.54 16.16
CA THR A 410 0.43 -22.13 15.98
C THR A 410 1.46 -21.53 15.04
N ASN A 411 1.06 -21.29 13.78
CA ASN A 411 1.86 -20.47 12.88
C ASN A 411 1.56 -19.02 13.24
N VAL A 412 2.62 -18.24 13.43
CA VAL A 412 2.48 -16.80 13.64
C VAL A 412 3.18 -16.13 12.48
N ASP A 413 2.40 -15.50 11.61
CA ASP A 413 2.95 -14.63 10.60
C ASP A 413 2.89 -13.18 11.10
N LEU A 414 3.94 -12.44 10.83
CA LEU A 414 3.98 -11.00 11.07
C LEU A 414 4.17 -10.33 9.73
N GLU A 415 3.12 -9.67 9.28
CA GLU A 415 3.15 -8.76 8.16
C GLU A 415 3.66 -7.39 8.65
N ILE A 416 4.59 -6.82 7.89
CA ILE A 416 5.16 -5.51 8.19
C ILE A 416 5.15 -4.68 6.91
N ASP A 417 4.39 -3.61 6.92
CA ASP A 417 4.29 -2.66 5.80
C ASP A 417 4.54 -1.22 6.25
N GLN A 418 4.93 -0.38 5.28
CA GLN A 418 5.10 1.05 5.45
C GLN A 418 4.31 1.80 4.39
N GLU A 419 3.71 2.91 4.79
CA GLU A 419 3.05 3.86 3.91
C GLU A 419 3.79 5.21 3.98
N HIS A 420 4.48 5.58 2.89
CA HIS A 420 5.24 6.83 2.80
C HIS A 420 4.44 7.89 2.03
N ILE A 421 4.40 9.12 2.57
CA ILE A 421 3.69 10.25 1.97
C ILE A 421 4.70 11.23 1.37
N ILE A 422 4.51 11.57 0.10
CA ILE A 422 5.45 12.40 -0.67
C ILE A 422 4.68 13.54 -1.30
N TYR A 423 5.15 14.77 -1.11
CA TYR A 423 4.52 15.95 -1.70
C TYR A 423 5.37 16.56 -2.81
N ASN A 424 4.72 17.06 -3.86
CA ASN A 424 5.36 17.92 -4.86
C ASN A 424 4.37 18.95 -5.39
N ASN A 425 4.49 20.20 -4.91
CA ASN A 425 3.60 21.30 -5.18
C ASN A 425 2.14 20.95 -4.79
N ASN A 426 1.21 20.92 -5.73
CA ASN A 426 -0.20 20.60 -5.54
C ASN A 426 -0.51 19.11 -5.59
N TYR A 427 0.49 18.23 -5.42
CA TYR A 427 0.37 16.77 -5.50
C TYR A 427 0.80 16.12 -4.18
N GLN A 428 0.12 15.04 -3.81
CA GLN A 428 0.47 14.09 -2.77
C GLN A 428 0.49 12.68 -3.37
N TYR A 429 1.56 11.95 -3.11
CA TYR A 429 1.74 10.55 -3.49
C TYR A 429 1.84 9.68 -2.25
N THR A 430 1.31 8.47 -2.35
CA THR A 430 1.36 7.47 -1.29
C THR A 430 1.99 6.19 -1.82
N LEU A 431 3.13 5.83 -1.23
CA LEU A 431 3.85 4.59 -1.50
C LEU A 431 3.61 3.58 -0.39
N LYS A 432 3.03 2.42 -0.74
CA LYS A 432 2.92 1.26 0.14
C LYS A 432 4.04 0.27 -0.15
N LEU A 433 4.76 -0.14 0.90
CA LEU A 433 5.93 -1.00 0.82
C LEU A 433 5.87 -2.08 1.90
N ASN A 434 5.79 -3.35 1.50
CA ASN A 434 6.02 -4.47 2.40
C ASN A 434 7.51 -4.54 2.73
N LEU A 435 7.89 -4.58 4.00
CA LEU A 435 9.28 -4.63 4.44
C LEU A 435 9.86 -6.05 4.46
N VAL A 436 9.00 -7.06 4.59
CA VAL A 436 9.33 -8.49 4.52
C VAL A 436 8.37 -9.17 3.54
N GLY A 437 8.83 -10.17 2.79
CA GLY A 437 8.01 -10.88 1.81
C GLY A 437 7.96 -10.19 0.45
N GLU A 438 6.95 -10.53 -0.36
CA GLU A 438 6.84 -10.02 -1.73
C GLU A 438 6.59 -8.50 -1.76
N PHE A 439 7.32 -7.79 -2.63
CA PHE A 439 7.04 -6.39 -2.96
C PHE A 439 6.63 -6.28 -4.42
N ASN A 440 5.33 -6.04 -4.61
CA ASN A 440 4.80 -5.75 -5.92
C ASN A 440 5.11 -4.29 -6.28
N THR A 441 6.20 -4.07 -7.01
CA THR A 441 6.61 -2.76 -7.56
C THR A 441 5.57 -2.14 -8.50
N ARG A 442 4.55 -2.90 -8.90
CA ARG A 442 3.42 -2.45 -9.72
C ARG A 442 2.14 -2.24 -8.92
N ALA A 443 2.18 -2.43 -7.60
CA ALA A 443 1.06 -2.09 -6.74
C ALA A 443 0.74 -0.60 -6.90
N TYR A 444 -0.56 -0.28 -6.90
CA TYR A 444 -1.05 1.07 -7.20
C TYR A 444 -0.48 2.09 -6.21
N THR A 445 0.46 2.91 -6.65
CA THR A 445 0.83 4.15 -5.95
C THR A 445 -0.39 5.06 -6.02
N GLN A 446 -0.89 5.49 -4.86
CA GLN A 446 -2.03 6.40 -4.82
C GLN A 446 -1.53 7.83 -5.01
N LEU A 447 -2.37 8.63 -5.64
CA LEU A 447 -2.09 10.01 -5.98
C LEU A 447 -3.32 10.84 -5.61
N ARG A 448 -3.08 12.01 -5.02
CA ARG A 448 -4.04 13.11 -4.90
C ARG A 448 -3.42 14.37 -5.48
N TYR A 449 -4.20 15.19 -6.18
CA TYR A 449 -3.75 16.49 -6.64
C TYR A 449 -4.89 17.51 -6.72
N LEU A 450 -4.50 18.77 -6.58
CA LEU A 450 -5.42 19.91 -6.61
C LEU A 450 -5.30 20.62 -7.94
N GLU A 451 -6.40 20.75 -8.67
CA GLU A 451 -6.50 21.67 -9.80
C GLU A 451 -7.51 22.78 -9.47
N LYS A 452 -7.56 23.82 -10.31
CA LYS A 452 -8.56 24.89 -10.13
C LYS A 452 -9.96 24.26 -10.10
N ASN A 453 -10.65 24.42 -8.97
CA ASN A 453 -11.98 23.89 -8.67
C ASN A 453 -12.10 22.37 -8.86
N GLN A 454 -11.02 21.60 -8.64
CA GLN A 454 -11.05 20.15 -8.75
C GLN A 454 -10.17 19.47 -7.70
N PHE A 455 -10.67 18.38 -7.12
CA PHE A 455 -9.94 17.50 -6.23
C PHE A 455 -9.79 16.14 -6.90
N CYS A 456 -8.58 15.81 -7.33
CA CYS A 456 -8.33 14.68 -8.20
C CYS A 456 -7.50 13.59 -7.54
N THR A 457 -7.76 12.35 -7.96
CA THR A 457 -6.97 11.16 -7.66
C THR A 457 -6.48 10.50 -8.95
N ASN A 458 -5.83 9.34 -8.84
CA ASN A 458 -5.51 8.49 -9.99
C ASN A 458 -6.73 7.87 -10.69
N SER A 459 -7.94 8.00 -10.14
CA SER A 459 -9.13 7.31 -10.66
C SER A 459 -10.32 8.21 -10.91
N TYR A 460 -10.37 9.39 -10.27
CA TYR A 460 -11.47 10.35 -10.43
C TYR A 460 -11.06 11.77 -10.05
N CYS A 461 -11.88 12.74 -10.47
CA CYS A 461 -11.85 14.13 -10.01
C CYS A 461 -13.23 14.54 -9.53
N ILE A 462 -13.33 15.03 -8.29
CA ILE A 462 -14.50 15.76 -7.80
C ILE A 462 -14.41 17.18 -8.33
N LEU A 463 -15.43 17.61 -9.07
CA LEU A 463 -15.51 18.91 -9.73
C LEU A 463 -16.32 19.88 -8.87
N ALA A 464 -15.82 21.09 -8.74
CA ALA A 464 -16.51 22.17 -8.03
C ALA A 464 -16.71 23.41 -8.91
N ASP A 465 -17.65 24.26 -8.52
CA ASP A 465 -17.81 25.60 -9.09
C ASP A 465 -16.85 26.62 -8.44
N GLU A 466 -16.97 27.90 -8.80
CA GLU A 466 -16.14 28.97 -8.22
C GLU A 466 -16.41 29.21 -6.72
N ASN A 467 -17.57 28.80 -6.22
CA ASN A 467 -17.96 28.88 -4.82
C ASN A 467 -17.64 27.59 -4.03
N GLN A 468 -16.92 26.64 -4.65
CA GLN A 468 -16.62 25.31 -4.09
C GLN A 468 -17.85 24.39 -3.91
N ASN A 469 -18.97 24.67 -4.58
CA ASN A 469 -20.08 23.73 -4.64
C ASN A 469 -19.76 22.59 -5.60
N ILE A 470 -20.09 21.36 -5.22
CA ILE A 470 -19.81 20.16 -6.00
C ILE A 470 -20.81 20.09 -7.15
N ILE A 471 -20.29 19.97 -8.37
CA ILE A 471 -21.11 19.94 -9.60
C ILE A 471 -21.05 18.60 -10.33
N GLY A 472 -20.20 17.67 -9.89
CA GLY A 472 -20.11 16.33 -10.48
C GLY A 472 -18.77 15.66 -10.22
N VAL A 473 -18.63 14.43 -10.75
CA VAL A 473 -17.41 13.63 -10.66
C VAL A 473 -17.02 13.10 -12.03
N ARG A 474 -15.77 13.34 -12.42
CA ARG A 474 -15.16 12.74 -13.61
C ARG A 474 -14.37 11.50 -13.22
N GLN A 475 -14.78 10.31 -13.63
CA GLN A 475 -14.01 9.07 -13.42
C GLN A 475 -13.27 8.67 -14.69
N GLU A 476 -12.07 8.10 -14.56
CA GLU A 476 -11.27 7.69 -15.72
C GLU A 476 -11.77 6.39 -16.40
N ARG A 477 -12.44 5.50 -15.65
CA ARG A 477 -12.78 4.14 -16.13
C ARG A 477 -14.28 3.83 -16.22
N TYR A 478 -15.13 4.44 -15.39
CA TYR A 478 -16.54 4.04 -15.24
C TYR A 478 -17.55 5.12 -15.65
N GLY A 479 -17.10 6.10 -16.45
CA GLY A 479 -17.94 7.19 -16.93
C GLY A 479 -18.06 8.35 -15.94
N LEU A 480 -18.90 9.33 -16.29
CA LEU A 480 -19.21 10.45 -15.41
C LEU A 480 -20.16 9.99 -14.31
N MET A 481 -20.00 10.58 -13.12
CA MET A 481 -20.99 10.50 -12.07
C MET A 481 -21.60 11.88 -11.92
N ASP A 482 -22.89 11.97 -12.25
CA ASP A 482 -23.66 13.21 -12.14
C ASP A 482 -24.19 13.34 -10.72
N ILE A 483 -24.06 14.53 -10.16
CA ILE A 483 -24.43 14.84 -8.78
C ILE A 483 -25.25 16.12 -8.80
N LEU A 484 -26.45 16.05 -8.24
CA LEU A 484 -27.24 17.22 -7.93
C LEU A 484 -27.08 17.55 -6.45
N THR A 485 -26.72 18.79 -6.13
CA THR A 485 -26.64 19.28 -4.76
C THR A 485 -27.72 20.31 -4.45
N ASN A 486 -28.08 20.45 -3.19
CA ASN A 486 -28.90 21.56 -2.70
C ASN A 486 -28.05 22.85 -2.54
N ASP A 487 -28.69 23.91 -2.06
CA ASP A 487 -28.09 25.21 -1.73
C ASP A 487 -27.05 25.16 -0.60
N LYS A 488 -27.09 24.12 0.24
CA LYS A 488 -26.10 23.81 1.27
C LYS A 488 -24.96 22.91 0.78
N ASN A 489 -24.85 22.67 -0.53
CA ASN A 489 -23.85 21.77 -1.14
C ASN A 489 -23.93 20.31 -0.66
N GLN A 490 -25.13 19.86 -0.28
CA GLN A 490 -25.39 18.49 0.13
C GLN A 490 -25.96 17.70 -1.06
N PRO A 491 -25.51 16.46 -1.32
CA PRO A 491 -25.99 15.68 -2.45
C PRO A 491 -27.46 15.33 -2.27
N VAL A 492 -28.30 15.62 -3.25
CA VAL A 492 -29.74 15.27 -3.27
C VAL A 492 -29.98 14.07 -4.18
N GLU A 493 -29.25 14.01 -5.30
CA GLU A 493 -29.31 12.93 -6.27
C GLU A 493 -27.91 12.59 -6.78
N SER A 494 -27.65 11.32 -7.03
CA SER A 494 -26.45 10.90 -7.72
C SER A 494 -26.71 9.74 -8.67
N TYR A 495 -26.05 9.79 -9.83
CA TYR A 495 -26.20 8.83 -10.91
C TYR A 495 -24.83 8.25 -11.27
N LEU A 496 -24.72 6.92 -11.31
CA LEU A 496 -23.47 6.20 -11.57
C LEU A 496 -23.66 5.09 -12.61
N ASP A 497 -22.59 4.78 -13.35
CA ASP A 497 -22.55 3.71 -14.36
C ASP A 497 -23.67 3.84 -15.42
N ASN A 498 -23.78 5.02 -16.04
CA ASN A 498 -24.83 5.35 -17.01
C ASN A 498 -26.25 5.15 -16.44
N ASP A 499 -26.54 5.79 -15.32
CA ASP A 499 -27.81 5.74 -14.58
C ASP A 499 -28.23 4.36 -14.07
N ARG A 500 -27.32 3.37 -14.13
CA ARG A 500 -27.56 2.03 -13.58
C ARG A 500 -27.76 2.08 -12.08
N TYR A 501 -26.96 2.87 -11.38
CA TYR A 501 -27.08 3.08 -9.93
C TYR A 501 -27.53 4.51 -9.67
N GLN A 502 -28.60 4.66 -8.89
CA GLN A 502 -29.18 5.95 -8.55
C GLN A 502 -29.33 6.05 -7.04
N ASN A 503 -28.89 7.15 -6.46
CA ASN A 503 -29.03 7.41 -5.04
C ASN A 503 -29.80 8.71 -4.84
N PHE A 504 -30.79 8.68 -3.95
CA PHE A 504 -31.60 9.84 -3.60
C PHE A 504 -31.47 10.10 -2.11
N PHE A 505 -31.20 11.33 -1.74
CA PHE A 505 -30.96 11.76 -0.37
C PHE A 505 -32.02 12.80 0.02
N ALA A 506 -32.56 12.66 1.22
CA ALA A 506 -33.48 13.63 1.78
C ALA A 506 -32.91 14.22 3.07
N TYR A 507 -33.19 15.49 3.31
CA TYR A 507 -32.72 16.24 4.47
C TYR A 507 -33.90 16.91 5.18
N ASP A 508 -33.76 17.13 6.50
CA ASP A 508 -34.70 17.95 7.27
C ASP A 508 -34.36 19.46 7.17
N GLU A 509 -35.18 20.29 7.82
CA GLU A 509 -35.01 21.76 7.81
C GLU A 509 -33.69 22.21 8.46
N GLU A 510 -33.17 21.43 9.43
CA GLU A 510 -31.87 21.66 10.05
C GLU A 510 -30.71 21.27 9.12
N GLY A 511 -30.97 20.53 8.03
CA GLY A 511 -29.98 20.06 7.07
C GLY A 511 -29.38 18.69 7.43
N ARG A 512 -30.02 17.93 8.33
CA ARG A 512 -29.60 16.55 8.67
C ARG A 512 -30.20 15.56 7.70
N ILE A 513 -29.46 14.52 7.33
CA ILE A 513 -29.95 13.47 6.42
C ILE A 513 -31.06 12.64 7.08
N VAL A 514 -32.26 12.59 6.50
CA VAL A 514 -33.38 11.80 7.04
C VAL A 514 -33.55 10.45 6.35
N SER A 515 -33.19 10.37 5.07
CA SER A 515 -33.20 9.10 4.34
C SER A 515 -32.28 9.09 3.14
N MET A 516 -31.90 7.88 2.74
CA MET A 516 -31.19 7.60 1.50
C MET A 516 -31.84 6.39 0.82
N ASN A 517 -32.25 6.51 -0.43
CA ASN A 517 -32.75 5.39 -1.25
C ASN A 517 -31.75 5.05 -2.35
N LYS A 518 -31.51 3.76 -2.56
CA LYS A 518 -30.58 3.24 -3.58
C LYS A 518 -31.32 2.38 -4.59
N PHE A 519 -31.24 2.74 -5.85
CA PHE A 519 -31.80 1.96 -6.95
C PHE A 519 -30.68 1.38 -7.82
N SER A 520 -30.88 0.14 -8.26
CA SER A 520 -30.04 -0.56 -9.25
C SER A 520 -30.94 -1.03 -10.38
N ASN A 521 -30.70 -0.56 -11.61
CA ASN A 521 -31.57 -0.79 -12.76
C ASN A 521 -33.05 -0.46 -12.45
N ASN A 522 -33.30 0.70 -11.82
CA ASN A 522 -34.62 1.14 -11.35
C ASN A 522 -35.31 0.22 -10.34
N THR A 523 -34.61 -0.78 -9.79
CA THR A 523 -35.10 -1.66 -8.72
C THR A 523 -34.52 -1.19 -7.40
N ASN A 524 -35.34 -1.10 -6.35
CA ASN A 524 -34.84 -0.76 -5.02
C ASN A 524 -33.81 -1.82 -4.57
N SER A 525 -32.58 -1.37 -4.34
CA SER A 525 -31.45 -2.19 -3.89
C SER A 525 -31.16 -1.99 -2.41
N GLY A 526 -31.69 -0.93 -1.82
CA GLY A 526 -31.64 -0.69 -0.39
C GLY A 526 -32.05 0.72 -0.01
N SER A 527 -32.34 0.91 1.26
CA SER A 527 -32.64 2.22 1.82
C SER A 527 -32.01 2.37 3.20
N VAL A 528 -31.80 3.61 3.61
CA VAL A 528 -31.37 3.98 4.95
C VAL A 528 -32.31 5.06 5.46
N GLU A 529 -32.86 4.87 6.66
CA GLU A 529 -33.74 5.84 7.32
C GLU A 529 -33.14 6.25 8.67
N PHE A 530 -33.16 7.55 8.94
CA PHE A 530 -32.65 8.15 10.16
C PHE A 530 -33.82 8.68 10.99
N SER A 531 -33.96 8.18 12.22
CA SER A 531 -35.02 8.58 13.14
C SER A 531 -34.43 9.43 14.26
N TYR A 532 -34.40 10.74 14.03
CA TYR A 532 -34.00 11.73 15.03
C TYR A 532 -35.09 11.92 16.09
N GLN A 533 -34.67 12.19 17.32
CA GLN A 533 -35.55 12.51 18.43
C GLN A 533 -35.40 13.99 18.79
N LEU A 534 -36.50 14.65 19.17
CA LEU A 534 -36.48 16.05 19.63
C LEU A 534 -35.54 16.24 20.82
N ASP A 535 -35.46 15.25 21.70
CA ASP A 535 -34.47 15.19 22.78
C ASP A 535 -33.17 14.60 22.24
N LYS A 536 -32.16 15.46 22.04
CA LYS A 536 -30.83 15.09 21.52
C LYS A 536 -30.08 14.08 22.43
N LYS A 537 -30.55 13.83 23.65
CA LYS A 537 -30.01 12.78 24.55
C LYS A 537 -30.61 11.40 24.27
N LYS A 538 -31.72 11.32 23.53
CA LYS A 538 -32.30 10.03 23.13
C LYS A 538 -31.55 9.44 21.95
N ALA A 539 -31.61 8.12 21.86
CA ALA A 539 -30.89 7.40 20.84
C ALA A 539 -31.36 7.78 19.42
N LEU A 540 -30.41 8.01 18.52
CA LEU A 540 -30.66 8.03 17.08
C LEU A 540 -30.81 6.59 16.61
N ILE A 541 -31.86 6.32 15.83
CA ILE A 541 -32.06 5.00 15.22
C ILE A 541 -31.80 5.14 13.72
N ILE A 542 -30.88 4.34 13.19
CA ILE A 542 -30.62 4.21 11.76
C ILE A 542 -31.10 2.82 11.33
N LYS A 543 -32.05 2.76 10.41
CA LYS A 543 -32.53 1.51 9.82
C LYS A 543 -32.02 1.39 8.39
N GLU A 544 -31.31 0.31 8.09
CA GLU A 544 -30.82 -0.01 6.76
C GLU A 544 -31.56 -1.24 6.22
N VAL A 545 -32.22 -1.09 5.08
CA VAL A 545 -32.78 -2.18 4.30
C VAL A 545 -31.79 -2.53 3.21
N ARG A 546 -31.33 -3.78 3.18
CA ARG A 546 -30.49 -4.34 2.11
C ARG A 546 -31.32 -5.28 1.26
N GLY A 547 -31.61 -4.87 0.03
CA GLY A 547 -32.32 -5.69 -0.94
C GLY A 547 -31.38 -6.64 -1.67
N SER A 548 -31.73 -7.93 -1.72
CA SER A 548 -31.20 -8.89 -2.69
C SER A 548 -32.31 -9.33 -3.63
N TYR A 549 -31.98 -10.05 -4.71
CA TYR A 549 -32.96 -10.48 -5.73
C TYR A 549 -34.19 -11.23 -5.17
N SER A 550 -34.11 -11.83 -3.97
CA SER A 550 -35.21 -12.60 -3.36
C SER A 550 -35.47 -12.33 -1.88
N ASN A 551 -34.55 -11.68 -1.16
CA ASN A 551 -34.64 -11.47 0.28
C ASN A 551 -34.27 -10.03 0.64
N GLU A 552 -34.98 -9.47 1.62
CA GLU A 552 -34.61 -8.22 2.27
C GLU A 552 -34.01 -8.53 3.64
N THR A 553 -32.90 -7.87 3.96
CA THR A 553 -32.34 -7.88 5.32
C THR A 553 -32.44 -6.48 5.89
N VAL A 554 -33.09 -6.35 7.04
CA VAL A 554 -33.18 -5.08 7.75
C VAL A 554 -32.20 -5.10 8.91
N ILE A 555 -31.32 -4.10 8.95
CA ILE A 555 -30.36 -3.88 10.04
C ILE A 555 -30.74 -2.59 10.74
N GLU A 556 -30.91 -2.66 12.06
CA GLU A 556 -31.17 -1.50 12.90
C GLU A 556 -29.94 -1.19 13.75
N HIS A 557 -29.47 0.04 13.68
CA HIS A 557 -28.39 0.57 14.50
C HIS A 557 -28.96 1.59 15.48
N VAL A 558 -28.73 1.39 16.77
CA VAL A 558 -29.13 2.30 17.84
C VAL A 558 -27.89 3.04 18.34
N TYR A 559 -27.86 4.35 18.13
CA TYR A 559 -26.77 5.25 18.50
C TYR A 559 -27.11 5.99 19.79
N GLU A 560 -26.32 5.79 20.83
CA GLU A 560 -26.45 6.45 22.13
C GLU A 560 -25.21 7.31 22.40
N PHE A 561 -25.40 8.51 22.96
CA PHE A 561 -24.32 9.48 23.20
C PHE A 561 -24.18 9.81 24.68
N GLU A 562 -22.95 9.76 25.18
CA GLU A 562 -22.54 10.22 26.51
C GLU A 562 -21.71 11.49 26.33
N PHE A 563 -21.86 12.48 27.21
CA PHE A 563 -21.21 13.79 27.10
C PHE A 563 -20.25 14.02 28.27
N TRP A 564 -19.22 14.85 28.07
CA TRP A 564 -18.33 15.25 29.15
C TRP A 564 -19.08 16.06 30.23
N GLU A 565 -18.77 15.80 31.49
CA GLU A 565 -19.17 16.66 32.60
C GLU A 565 -18.31 17.95 32.60
N GLU A 566 -18.91 19.07 33.00
CA GLU A 566 -18.28 20.41 33.01
C GLU A 566 -17.08 20.52 33.95
#